data_AF-A0A3C0WRV9-F1
#
_entry.id   AF-A0A3C0WRV9-F1
#
_cell.length_a   1.000
_cell.length_b   1.000
_cell.length_c   1.000
_cell.angle_alpha   90.00
_cell.angle_beta   90.00
_cell.angle_gamma   90.00
#
_symmetry.space_group_name_H-M   'P 1'
#
loop_
_entity.id
_entity.type
_entity.pdbx_description
1 polymer ?
#
loop_
_entity_poly.entity_id
_entity_poly.type
_entity_poly.pdbx_seq_one_letter_code
_entity_poly.pdbx_strand_id
1 'polypeptide(L)'
;MDKPKFVLRQLNIKNKVKFLHIINKGMLQSLSPNYKTEVNMSTLKTTLTGYTGYRGREGHYAFLLHRITGLGTVLFLVIHIIDIALVYLSPKGFLDVVALYQTTLFGIGEIALVFCVFFHGINGLRIAYFDMFKPANWSIETERNSTRITLIATLILWLPATFFMARNILIHNYGLFGG
;
A
#
# COMPACT_ATOMS: atom_id res chain seq x y z
N MET A 1 -12.70 50.56 -6.67
CA MET A 1 -14.01 50.54 -5.96
C MET A 1 -13.92 49.54 -4.81
N ASP A 2 -13.57 50.01 -3.61
CA ASP A 2 -13.29 49.16 -2.43
C ASP A 2 -14.41 49.31 -1.38
N LYS A 3 -15.62 48.83 -1.71
CA LYS A 3 -16.85 49.11 -0.94
C LYS A 3 -17.37 48.04 0.05
N PRO A 4 -16.88 46.79 0.17
CA PRO A 4 -17.51 45.84 1.09
C PRO A 4 -17.05 46.00 2.56
N LYS A 5 -15.82 46.51 2.79
CA LYS A 5 -15.23 46.57 4.13
C LYS A 5 -15.84 47.66 5.03
N PHE A 6 -16.37 48.73 4.45
CA PHE A 6 -16.90 49.87 5.20
C PHE A 6 -18.29 49.58 5.79
N VAL A 7 -19.15 48.84 5.07
CA VAL A 7 -20.52 48.50 5.51
C VAL A 7 -20.53 47.53 6.71
N LEU A 8 -19.54 46.64 6.77
CA LEU A 8 -19.41 45.61 7.81
C LEU A 8 -18.96 46.15 9.18
N ARG A 9 -18.54 47.42 9.26
CA ARG A 9 -17.99 48.02 10.49
C ARG A 9 -19.07 48.58 11.43
N GLN A 10 -20.25 48.91 10.90
CA GLN A 10 -21.38 49.49 11.65
C GLN A 10 -22.42 48.46 12.11
N LEU A 11 -22.20 47.16 11.83
CA LEU A 11 -23.14 46.10 12.16
C LEU A 11 -22.72 45.37 13.44
N ASN A 12 -23.69 45.13 14.34
CA ASN A 12 -23.49 44.27 15.50
C ASN A 12 -23.08 42.85 15.05
N ILE A 13 -22.30 42.15 15.86
CA ILE A 13 -21.61 40.88 15.55
C ILE A 13 -22.59 39.83 14.98
N LYS A 14 -23.80 39.70 15.54
CA LYS A 14 -24.83 38.78 15.02
C LYS A 14 -25.23 39.09 13.57
N ASN A 15 -25.36 40.37 13.23
CA ASN A 15 -25.73 40.80 11.88
C ASN A 15 -24.56 40.66 10.90
N LYS A 16 -23.32 40.84 11.38
CA LYS A 16 -22.11 40.63 10.59
C LYS A 16 -21.95 39.16 10.17
N VAL A 17 -22.17 38.22 11.09
CA VAL A 17 -22.14 36.78 10.80
C VAL A 17 -23.25 36.39 9.83
N LYS A 18 -24.47 36.90 10.03
CA LYS A 18 -25.61 36.63 9.13
C LYS A 18 -25.33 37.17 7.71
N PHE A 19 -24.74 38.35 7.59
CA PHE A 19 -24.38 38.96 6.31
C PHE A 19 -23.26 38.19 5.61
N LEU A 20 -22.21 37.78 6.33
CA LEU A 20 -21.14 36.92 5.79
C LEU A 20 -21.67 35.56 5.32
N HIS A 21 -22.60 34.97 6.07
CA HIS A 21 -23.24 33.71 5.68
C HIS A 21 -24.09 33.86 4.40
N ILE A 22 -24.85 34.95 4.26
CA ILE A 22 -25.64 35.25 3.07
C ILE A 22 -24.73 35.49 1.85
N ILE A 23 -23.65 36.26 2.00
CA ILE A 23 -22.68 36.51 0.94
C ILE A 23 -22.01 35.20 0.50
N ASN A 24 -21.52 34.39 1.45
CA ASN A 24 -20.89 33.13 1.10
C ASN A 24 -21.88 32.20 0.40
N LYS A 25 -23.14 32.11 0.87
CA LYS A 25 -24.14 31.26 0.22
C LYS A 25 -24.48 31.72 -1.19
N GLY A 26 -24.65 33.03 -1.41
CA GLY A 26 -24.90 33.59 -2.74
C GLY A 26 -23.71 33.47 -3.68
N MET A 27 -22.49 33.68 -3.17
CA MET A 27 -21.25 33.52 -3.94
C MET A 27 -20.99 32.06 -4.31
N LEU A 28 -21.23 31.12 -3.40
CA LEU A 28 -21.13 29.69 -3.68
C LEU A 28 -22.14 29.26 -4.75
N GLN A 29 -23.32 29.89 -4.77
CA GLN A 29 -24.38 29.61 -5.74
C GLN A 29 -24.13 30.27 -7.10
N SER A 30 -23.39 31.39 -7.16
CA SER A 30 -22.96 32.01 -8.42
C SER A 30 -21.72 31.35 -9.02
N LEU A 31 -20.83 30.79 -8.18
CA LEU A 31 -19.64 30.07 -8.62
C LEU A 31 -19.93 28.61 -9.02
N SER A 32 -20.95 28.01 -8.42
CA SER A 32 -21.42 26.67 -8.77
C SER A 32 -22.95 26.61 -8.61
N PRO A 33 -23.71 26.80 -9.71
CA PRO A 33 -25.18 26.77 -9.67
C PRO A 33 -25.75 25.40 -9.26
N ASN A 34 -24.91 24.34 -9.24
CA ASN A 34 -25.25 22.97 -8.85
C ASN A 34 -24.39 22.45 -7.67
N TYR A 35 -24.17 23.28 -6.64
CA TYR A 35 -23.48 22.83 -5.41
C TYR A 35 -24.26 21.76 -4.62
N LYS A 36 -25.57 21.61 -4.85
CA LYS A 36 -26.28 20.42 -4.36
C LYS A 36 -25.86 19.21 -5.18
N THR A 37 -25.15 18.33 -4.49
CA THR A 37 -24.66 17.02 -4.89
C THR A 37 -25.75 16.16 -5.54
N GLU A 38 -25.95 16.30 -6.84
CA GLU A 38 -26.35 15.16 -7.65
C GLU A 38 -25.09 14.35 -7.90
N VAL A 39 -24.94 13.23 -7.20
CA VAL A 39 -24.02 12.17 -7.62
C VAL A 39 -24.57 11.67 -8.95
N ASN A 40 -24.20 12.35 -10.03
CA ASN A 40 -24.68 12.02 -11.35
C ASN A 40 -24.13 10.62 -11.67
N MET A 41 -25.03 9.68 -11.97
CA MET A 41 -24.66 8.32 -12.32
C MET A 41 -23.70 8.28 -13.52
N SER A 42 -23.65 9.33 -14.35
CA SER A 42 -22.64 9.51 -15.40
C SER A 42 -21.23 9.77 -14.85
N THR A 43 -21.08 10.52 -13.75
CA THR A 43 -19.80 10.75 -13.07
C THR A 43 -19.29 9.48 -12.41
N LEU A 44 -20.18 8.72 -11.75
CA LEU A 44 -19.82 7.42 -11.18
C LEU A 44 -19.43 6.42 -12.27
N LYS A 45 -20.21 6.31 -13.34
CA LYS A 45 -19.85 5.46 -14.49
C LYS A 45 -18.54 5.90 -15.13
N THR A 46 -18.31 7.18 -15.33
CA THR A 46 -17.05 7.69 -15.91
C THR A 46 -15.85 7.43 -14.99
N THR A 47 -16.02 7.56 -13.67
CA THR A 47 -14.99 7.27 -12.67
C THR A 47 -14.69 5.78 -12.60
N LEU A 48 -15.72 4.94 -12.57
CA LEU A 48 -15.60 3.48 -12.58
C LEU A 48 -14.99 2.99 -13.89
N THR A 49 -15.47 3.49 -15.04
CA THR A 49 -14.91 3.16 -16.36
C THR A 49 -13.47 3.65 -16.48
N GLY A 50 -13.15 4.85 -15.99
CA GLY A 50 -11.79 5.39 -15.94
C GLY A 50 -10.85 4.54 -15.07
N TYR A 51 -11.34 4.03 -13.94
CA TYR A 51 -10.59 3.10 -13.08
C TYR A 51 -10.39 1.74 -13.74
N THR A 52 -11.43 1.20 -14.40
CA THR A 52 -11.35 -0.09 -15.13
C THR A 52 -10.50 -0.01 -16.39
N GLY A 53 -10.40 1.17 -17.00
CA GLY A 53 -9.57 1.46 -18.17
C GLY A 53 -8.13 1.85 -17.82
N TYR A 54 -7.80 2.03 -16.53
CA TYR A 54 -6.46 2.38 -16.10
C TYR A 54 -5.51 1.22 -16.29
N ARG A 55 -4.69 1.31 -17.35
CA ARG A 55 -3.58 0.39 -17.57
C ARG A 55 -2.40 0.85 -16.74
N GLY A 56 -2.29 0.30 -15.53
CA GLY A 56 -1.15 0.53 -14.65
C GLY A 56 0.16 0.32 -15.43
N ARG A 57 1.04 1.32 -15.40
CA ARG A 57 2.39 1.18 -15.95
C ARG A 57 3.24 0.38 -14.97
N GLU A 58 4.42 -0.07 -15.39
CA GLU A 58 5.36 -0.87 -14.58
C GLU A 58 5.58 -0.28 -13.17
N GLY A 59 5.74 1.04 -13.05
CA GLY A 59 5.86 1.70 -11.74
C GLY A 59 4.63 1.66 -10.84
N HIS A 60 3.43 1.62 -11.41
CA HIS A 60 2.20 1.45 -10.64
C HIS A 60 2.14 0.05 -10.00
N TYR A 61 2.54 -0.97 -10.76
CA TYR A 61 2.64 -2.34 -10.23
C TYR A 61 3.72 -2.44 -9.15
N ALA A 62 4.89 -1.85 -9.36
CA ALA A 62 5.95 -1.85 -8.34
C ALA A 62 5.51 -1.19 -7.03
N PHE A 63 4.77 -0.08 -7.14
CA PHE A 63 4.19 0.61 -5.99
C PHE A 63 3.14 -0.23 -5.26
N LEU A 64 2.22 -0.85 -5.99
CA LEU A 64 1.18 -1.69 -5.40
C LEU A 64 1.81 -2.92 -4.73
N LEU A 65 2.71 -3.61 -5.44
CA LEU A 65 3.44 -4.75 -4.91
C LEU A 65 4.20 -4.37 -3.62
N HIS A 66 4.89 -3.23 -3.59
CA HIS A 66 5.68 -2.84 -2.42
C HIS A 66 4.82 -2.66 -1.16
N ARG A 67 3.59 -2.17 -1.32
CA ARG A 67 2.61 -2.03 -0.24
C ARG A 67 2.08 -3.39 0.22
N ILE A 68 1.70 -4.24 -0.73
CA ILE A 68 1.16 -5.58 -0.44
C ILE A 68 2.23 -6.43 0.27
N THR A 69 3.45 -6.45 -0.27
CA THR A 69 4.55 -7.20 0.33
C THR A 69 4.96 -6.60 1.68
N GLY A 70 4.90 -5.27 1.85
CA GLY A 70 5.13 -4.62 3.13
C GLY A 70 4.10 -5.01 4.19
N LEU A 71 2.81 -5.07 3.82
CA LEU A 71 1.76 -5.56 4.72
C LEU A 71 2.01 -7.02 5.11
N GLY A 72 2.39 -7.86 4.14
CA GLY A 72 2.77 -9.25 4.38
C GLY A 72 3.97 -9.38 5.33
N THR A 73 5.00 -8.57 5.15
CA THR A 73 6.19 -8.55 6.03
C THR A 73 5.87 -8.09 7.44
N VAL A 74 5.02 -7.07 7.62
CA VAL A 74 4.58 -6.62 8.95
C VAL A 74 3.75 -7.70 9.64
N LEU A 75 2.80 -8.31 8.94
CA LEU A 75 2.00 -9.41 9.48
C LEU A 75 2.90 -10.57 9.92
N PHE A 76 3.84 -10.98 9.05
CA PHE A 76 4.86 -11.97 9.38
C PHE A 76 5.65 -11.58 10.64
N LEU A 77 6.15 -10.35 10.72
CA LEU A 77 6.97 -9.91 11.85
C LEU A 77 6.20 -9.97 13.18
N VAL A 78 4.92 -9.55 13.19
CA VAL A 78 4.09 -9.60 14.40
C VAL A 78 3.87 -11.03 14.85
N ILE A 79 3.45 -11.91 13.93
CA ILE A 79 3.23 -13.34 14.22
C ILE A 79 4.54 -13.98 14.69
N HIS A 80 5.64 -13.73 13.97
CA HIS A 80 6.95 -14.28 14.26
C HIS A 80 7.45 -13.92 15.66
N ILE A 81 7.27 -12.66 16.10
CA ILE A 81 7.65 -12.23 17.45
C ILE A 81 6.86 -12.99 18.52
N ILE A 82 5.56 -13.20 18.30
CA ILE A 82 4.71 -13.95 19.23
C ILE A 82 5.17 -15.41 19.29
N ASP A 83 5.42 -16.03 18.15
CA ASP A 83 5.77 -17.46 18.09
C ASP A 83 7.10 -17.77 18.78
N ILE A 84 8.13 -16.95 18.53
CA ILE A 84 9.43 -17.14 19.19
C ILE A 84 9.37 -16.76 20.68
N ALA A 85 8.47 -15.85 21.08
CA ALA A 85 8.23 -15.54 22.49
C ALA A 85 7.60 -16.72 23.26
N LEU A 86 6.85 -17.61 22.58
CA LEU A 86 6.28 -18.81 23.21
C LEU A 86 7.36 -19.75 23.78
N VAL A 87 8.59 -19.71 23.26
CA VAL A 87 9.73 -20.46 23.84
C VAL A 87 9.87 -20.18 25.33
N TYR A 88 9.64 -18.93 25.76
CA TYR A 88 9.77 -18.52 27.16
C TYR A 88 8.48 -18.68 27.96
N LEU A 89 7.31 -18.56 27.32
CA LEU A 89 6.01 -18.57 28.00
C LEU A 89 5.42 -19.98 28.16
N SER A 90 5.56 -20.81 27.13
CA SER A 90 5.01 -22.17 27.08
C SER A 90 5.82 -23.02 26.09
N PRO A 91 6.81 -23.80 26.59
CA PRO A 91 7.58 -24.69 25.75
C PRO A 91 6.72 -25.69 24.95
N LYS A 92 5.59 -26.13 25.54
CA LYS A 92 4.64 -27.00 24.85
C LYS A 92 3.96 -26.27 23.68
N GLY A 93 3.49 -25.04 23.90
CA GLY A 93 2.85 -24.25 22.84
C GLY A 93 3.81 -23.94 21.68
N PHE A 94 5.09 -23.72 21.97
CA PHE A 94 6.12 -23.57 20.94
C PHE A 94 6.24 -24.82 20.06
N LEU A 95 6.29 -26.02 20.66
CA LEU A 95 6.37 -27.27 19.90
C LEU A 95 5.15 -27.48 18.99
N ASP A 96 3.95 -27.16 19.49
CA ASP A 96 2.71 -27.26 18.71
C ASP A 96 2.72 -26.32 17.49
N VAL A 97 3.20 -25.07 17.67
CA VAL A 97 3.33 -24.09 16.57
C VAL A 97 4.41 -24.50 15.57
N VAL A 98 5.54 -25.04 16.03
CA VAL A 98 6.60 -25.57 15.15
C VAL A 98 6.09 -26.73 14.30
N ALA A 99 5.30 -27.64 14.88
CA ALA A 99 4.68 -28.73 14.12
C ALA A 99 3.74 -28.20 13.03
N LEU A 100 2.99 -27.12 13.30
CA LEU A 100 2.14 -26.47 12.30
C LEU A 100 2.95 -25.83 11.15
N TYR A 101 4.10 -25.23 11.44
CA TYR A 101 4.98 -24.66 10.41
C TYR A 101 5.67 -25.70 9.53
N GLN A 102 5.78 -26.94 10.00
CA GLN A 102 6.27 -28.03 9.18
C GLN A 102 5.25 -28.53 8.16
N THR A 103 4.00 -28.08 8.16
CA THR A 103 3.00 -28.54 7.18
C THR A 103 3.27 -28.03 5.75
N THR A 104 2.87 -28.81 4.74
CA THR A 104 3.07 -28.42 3.32
C THR A 104 2.39 -27.08 2.98
N LEU A 105 1.22 -26.82 3.55
CA LEU A 105 0.50 -25.57 3.32
C LEU A 105 1.29 -24.36 3.83
N PHE A 106 1.85 -24.46 5.04
CA PHE A 106 2.72 -23.42 5.58
C PHE A 106 4.01 -23.27 4.78
N GLY A 107 4.64 -24.37 4.34
CA GLY A 107 5.82 -24.30 3.48
C GLY A 107 5.60 -23.55 2.15
N ILE A 108 4.42 -23.69 1.53
CA ILE A 108 4.05 -22.88 0.35
C ILE A 108 3.88 -21.40 0.75
N GLY A 109 3.25 -21.14 1.90
CA GLY A 109 3.12 -19.81 2.46
C GLY A 109 4.48 -19.15 2.74
N GLU A 110 5.44 -19.89 3.28
CA GLU A 110 6.81 -19.44 3.54
C GLU A 110 7.52 -19.02 2.25
N ILE A 111 7.39 -19.78 1.16
CA ILE A 111 7.95 -19.42 -0.15
C ILE A 111 7.42 -18.06 -0.62
N ALA A 112 6.12 -17.82 -0.47
CA ALA A 112 5.49 -16.54 -0.81
C ALA A 112 5.93 -15.41 0.14
N LEU A 113 6.08 -15.69 1.44
CA LEU A 113 6.56 -14.73 2.42
C LEU A 113 8.01 -14.31 2.15
N VAL A 114 8.88 -15.24 1.78
CA VAL A 114 10.28 -14.96 1.41
C VAL A 114 10.33 -14.03 0.19
N PHE A 115 9.45 -14.22 -0.80
CA PHE A 115 9.30 -13.28 -1.92
C PHE A 115 8.91 -11.88 -1.42
N CYS A 116 7.92 -11.79 -0.54
CA CYS A 116 7.46 -10.52 0.03
C CYS A 116 8.60 -9.75 0.69
N VAL A 117 9.40 -10.42 1.53
CA VAL A 117 10.53 -9.80 2.24
C VAL A 117 11.59 -9.29 1.26
N PHE A 118 12.03 -10.12 0.30
CA PHE A 118 13.04 -9.70 -0.68
C PHE A 118 12.56 -8.55 -1.56
N PHE A 119 11.35 -8.65 -2.12
CA PHE A 119 10.80 -7.59 -2.96
C PHE A 119 10.62 -6.29 -2.17
N HIS A 120 10.05 -6.36 -0.96
CA HIS A 120 9.84 -5.18 -0.11
C HIS A 120 11.16 -4.47 0.20
N GLY A 121 12.18 -5.22 0.62
CA GLY A 121 13.51 -4.67 0.94
C GLY A 121 14.22 -4.05 -0.26
N ILE A 122 14.30 -4.77 -1.39
CA ILE A 122 15.01 -4.29 -2.58
C ILE A 122 14.28 -3.11 -3.22
N ASN A 123 12.95 -3.15 -3.31
CA ASN A 123 12.18 -2.02 -3.84
C ASN A 123 12.21 -0.81 -2.88
N GLY A 124 12.22 -1.04 -1.58
CA GLY A 124 12.42 0.01 -0.58
C GLY A 124 13.79 0.69 -0.73
N LEU A 125 14.85 -0.10 -0.90
CA LEU A 125 16.20 0.42 -1.19
C LEU A 125 16.26 1.21 -2.49
N ARG A 126 15.58 0.77 -3.55
CA ARG A 126 15.46 1.51 -4.81
C ARG A 126 14.86 2.90 -4.57
N ILE A 127 13.73 2.96 -3.86
CA ILE A 127 13.04 4.24 -3.54
C ILE A 127 13.97 5.14 -2.71
N ALA A 128 14.53 4.62 -1.61
CA ALA A 128 15.43 5.38 -0.75
C ALA A 128 16.65 5.92 -1.52
N TYR A 129 17.23 5.12 -2.42
CA TYR A 129 18.37 5.55 -3.24
C TYR A 129 18.02 6.74 -4.14
N PHE A 130 16.88 6.70 -4.83
CA PHE A 130 16.47 7.80 -5.70
C PHE A 130 16.09 9.05 -4.91
N ASP A 131 15.40 8.88 -3.78
CA ASP A 131 14.98 10.00 -2.94
C ASP A 131 16.19 10.73 -2.31
N MET A 132 17.22 9.98 -1.91
CA MET A 132 18.38 10.54 -1.21
C MET A 132 19.48 11.06 -2.15
N PHE A 133 19.80 10.31 -3.22
CA PHE A 133 21.03 10.57 -4.00
C PHE A 133 20.77 11.11 -5.41
N LYS A 134 19.63 10.79 -6.03
CA LYS A 134 19.37 11.12 -7.44
C LYS A 134 17.93 11.60 -7.70
N PRO A 135 17.41 12.59 -6.94
CA PRO A 135 16.05 13.08 -7.16
C PRO A 135 15.86 13.72 -8.54
N ALA A 136 16.89 14.37 -9.09
CA ALA A 136 16.86 14.99 -10.41
C ALA A 136 16.80 14.00 -11.58
N ASN A 137 17.15 12.72 -11.36
CA ASN A 137 17.18 11.70 -12.41
C ASN A 137 15.88 10.89 -12.48
N TRP A 138 14.85 11.31 -11.75
CA TRP A 138 13.54 10.68 -11.75
C TRP A 138 12.78 10.98 -13.06
N SER A 139 13.05 10.17 -14.08
CA SER A 139 12.32 10.15 -15.34
C SER A 139 11.51 8.87 -15.49
N ILE A 140 10.50 8.89 -16.37
CA ILE A 140 9.65 7.72 -16.65
C ILE A 140 10.48 6.54 -17.17
N GLU A 141 11.58 6.80 -17.89
CA GLU A 141 12.47 5.75 -18.39
C GLU A 141 13.31 5.13 -17.27
N THR A 142 13.91 5.97 -16.42
CA THR A 142 14.70 5.53 -15.26
C THR A 142 13.84 4.73 -14.27
N GLU A 143 12.59 5.17 -14.04
CA GLU A 143 11.62 4.47 -13.21
C GLU A 143 11.37 3.04 -13.72
N ARG A 144 11.09 2.88 -15.02
CA ARG A 144 10.84 1.56 -15.62
C ARG A 144 12.07 0.66 -15.57
N ASN A 145 13.23 1.18 -15.95
CA ASN A 145 14.47 0.42 -15.95
C ASN A 145 14.84 -0.03 -14.53
N SER A 146 14.74 0.88 -13.55
CA SER A 146 15.01 0.54 -12.15
C SER A 146 14.00 -0.43 -11.57
N THR A 147 12.70 -0.31 -11.88
CA THR A 147 11.66 -1.28 -11.51
C THR A 147 11.99 -2.68 -12.05
N ARG A 148 12.41 -2.79 -13.31
CA ARG A 148 12.82 -4.08 -13.90
C ARG A 148 14.06 -4.65 -13.22
N ILE A 149 15.07 -3.82 -12.97
CA ILE A 149 16.28 -4.24 -12.26
C ILE A 149 15.93 -4.75 -10.86
N THR A 150 15.06 -4.04 -10.13
CA THR A 150 14.55 -4.48 -8.82
C THR A 150 13.89 -5.86 -8.92
N LEU A 151 12.98 -6.06 -9.87
CA LEU A 151 12.31 -7.36 -10.05
C LEU A 151 13.32 -8.48 -10.39
N ILE A 152 14.26 -8.22 -11.29
CA ILE A 152 15.30 -9.20 -11.66
C ILE A 152 16.18 -9.52 -10.45
N ALA A 153 16.63 -8.51 -9.70
CA ALA A 153 17.43 -8.70 -8.50
C ALA A 153 16.67 -9.51 -7.43
N THR A 154 15.38 -9.22 -7.23
CA THR A 154 14.50 -10.01 -6.35
C THR A 154 14.44 -11.47 -6.81
N LEU A 155 14.19 -11.73 -8.09
CA LEU A 155 14.08 -13.09 -8.62
C LEU A 155 15.40 -13.86 -8.53
N ILE A 156 16.53 -13.20 -8.78
CA ILE A 156 17.86 -13.81 -8.64
C ILE A 156 18.11 -14.28 -7.22
N LEU A 157 17.68 -13.51 -6.21
CA LEU A 157 17.83 -13.91 -4.80
C LEU A 157 16.77 -14.94 -4.37
N TRP A 158 15.54 -14.80 -4.88
CA TRP A 158 14.41 -15.62 -4.48
C TRP A 158 14.43 -17.03 -5.09
N LEU A 159 14.86 -17.18 -6.34
CA LEU A 159 14.84 -18.47 -7.05
C LEU A 159 15.71 -19.55 -6.40
N PRO A 160 16.98 -19.29 -6.01
CA PRO A 160 17.80 -20.28 -5.31
C PRO A 160 17.16 -20.69 -3.97
N ALA A 161 16.70 -19.71 -3.17
CA ALA A 161 16.06 -19.97 -1.89
C ALA A 161 14.80 -20.85 -2.07
N THR A 162 13.95 -20.49 -3.02
CA THR A 162 12.72 -21.23 -3.34
C THR A 162 13.01 -22.62 -3.84
N PHE A 163 14.03 -22.81 -4.67
CA PHE A 163 14.42 -24.13 -5.16
C PHE A 163 14.78 -25.07 -4.01
N PHE A 164 15.58 -24.60 -3.04
CA PHE A 164 15.95 -25.40 -1.87
C PHE A 164 14.73 -25.71 -1.00
N MET A 165 13.85 -24.73 -0.74
CA MET A 165 12.64 -24.92 0.06
C MET A 165 11.65 -25.87 -0.61
N ALA A 166 11.36 -25.67 -1.90
CA ALA A 166 10.45 -26.50 -2.66
C ALA A 166 10.95 -27.94 -2.75
N ARG A 167 12.26 -28.14 -3.02
CA ARG A 167 12.87 -29.47 -2.98
C ARG A 167 12.72 -30.12 -1.60
N ASN A 168 12.89 -29.37 -0.52
CA ASN A 168 12.76 -29.90 0.83
C ASN A 168 11.33 -30.38 1.13
N ILE A 169 10.33 -29.58 0.73
CA ILE A 169 8.90 -29.93 0.86
C ILE A 169 8.56 -31.19 0.07
N LEU A 170 9.07 -31.31 -1.16
CA LEU A 170 8.80 -32.47 -2.03
C LEU A 170 9.43 -33.77 -1.51
N ILE A 171 10.62 -33.71 -0.90
CA ILE A 171 11.34 -34.89 -0.42
C ILE A 171 10.77 -35.37 0.92
N HIS A 172 10.52 -34.47 1.87
CA HIS A 172 10.12 -34.85 3.22
C HIS A 172 8.61 -34.95 3.40
N ASN A 173 7.83 -34.36 2.49
CA ASN A 173 6.36 -34.36 2.42
C ASN A 173 5.66 -34.53 3.78
N TYR A 174 5.51 -33.41 4.48
CA TYR A 174 4.92 -33.35 5.82
C TYR A 174 3.37 -33.42 5.86
N GLY A 175 2.72 -33.67 4.72
CA GLY A 175 1.25 -33.66 4.61
C GLY A 175 0.63 -32.26 4.60
N LEU A 176 -0.59 -32.14 4.04
CA LEU A 176 -1.25 -30.84 3.83
C LEU A 176 -1.60 -30.11 5.14
N PHE A 177 -1.92 -30.86 6.19
CA PHE A 177 -2.28 -30.34 7.52
C PHE A 177 -1.43 -30.95 8.66
N GLY A 178 -0.27 -31.53 8.32
CA GLY A 178 0.60 -32.24 9.26
C GLY A 178 0.33 -33.75 9.26
N GLY A 179 1.38 -34.52 9.53
CA GLY A 179 1.39 -35.98 9.65
C GLY A 179 1.94 -36.41 10.99
#